data_AF-A0A1I0ZRN7-F1
#
_entry.id   AF-A0A1I0ZRN7-F1
#
_cell.length_a   1.000
_cell.length_b   1.000
_cell.length_c   1.000
_cell.angle_alpha   90.00
_cell.angle_beta   90.00
_cell.angle_gamma   90.00
#
_symmetry.space_group_name_H-M   'P 1'
#
loop_
_entity.id
_entity.type
_entity.pdbx_description
1 polymer ?
#
loop_
_entity_poly.entity_id
_entity_poly.type
_entity_poly.pdbx_seq_one_letter_code
_entity_poly.pdbx_strand_id
1 'polypeptide(L)'
;MNEILKLQQKLVPELLELLEKRYNILKNIYYNEPIGRRILANRLNMGERIVRTEVNFLKAQNLIEVNTPGMTVTDEGEEVLEELKNFIHEIKGLTEVELALKEYLGLHDVVVVPGDADDDESVRKEMGRAAANYIKSILKNDSIIALAGGSTIKEIIDNFPKINSMPEVLVVPARGGMGRNVESQANTLAASLANKLKCNYKMLHIPDNLSDKALNTILNETEIKDVIDNIKNADILVYGIGKAEKMCYKRGLSEEKVNEILNLGAIGEAYGCYFDKDGNVVYATSTVCVSREDTKNIKSIIAVAGGQNKSDAIVSTQIKSTQGILITDEGAARKILENI
;
A
#
# COMPACT_ATOMS: atom_id res chain seq x y z
N MET A 1 -28.94 2.47 3.87
CA MET A 1 -28.36 2.71 2.54
C MET A 1 -28.45 1.47 1.65
N ASN A 2 -28.00 0.30 2.13
CA ASN A 2 -27.92 -0.94 1.34
C ASN A 2 -29.21 -1.42 0.66
N GLU A 3 -30.40 -1.21 1.23
CA GLU A 3 -31.64 -1.66 0.56
C GLU A 3 -32.00 -0.81 -0.67
N ILE A 4 -31.85 0.52 -0.58
CA ILE A 4 -32.14 1.42 -1.70
C ILE A 4 -31.13 1.18 -2.84
N LEU A 5 -29.86 1.00 -2.51
CA LEU A 5 -28.82 0.69 -3.48
C LEU A 5 -29.09 -0.63 -4.23
N LYS A 6 -29.50 -1.69 -3.51
CA LYS A 6 -29.92 -2.96 -4.13
C LYS A 6 -31.13 -2.81 -5.05
N LEU A 7 -32.06 -1.92 -4.71
CA LEU A 7 -33.20 -1.60 -5.58
C LEU A 7 -32.73 -0.81 -6.82
N GLN A 8 -31.83 0.15 -6.67
CA GLN A 8 -31.25 0.91 -7.78
C GLN A 8 -30.46 0.02 -8.75
N GLN A 9 -29.64 -0.92 -8.24
CA GLN A 9 -28.94 -1.91 -9.07
C GLN A 9 -29.89 -2.78 -9.90
N LYS A 10 -31.09 -3.08 -9.37
CA LYS A 10 -32.11 -3.85 -10.10
C LYS A 10 -32.91 -3.01 -11.08
N LEU A 11 -33.13 -1.74 -10.78
CA LEU A 11 -34.04 -0.87 -11.54
C LEU A 11 -33.34 -0.03 -12.60
N VAL A 12 -32.13 0.47 -12.31
CA VAL A 12 -31.34 1.39 -13.15
C VAL A 12 -29.83 1.05 -13.13
N PRO A 13 -29.43 -0.19 -13.47
CA PRO A 13 -28.02 -0.61 -13.45
C PRO A 13 -27.13 0.27 -14.34
N GLU A 14 -27.63 0.74 -15.48
CA GLU A 14 -26.88 1.52 -16.46
C GLU A 14 -26.44 2.89 -15.90
N LEU A 15 -27.22 3.45 -14.96
CA LEU A 15 -26.87 4.70 -14.27
C LEU A 15 -25.65 4.50 -13.37
N LEU A 16 -25.60 3.37 -12.65
CA LEU A 16 -24.50 3.06 -11.74
C LEU A 16 -23.22 2.74 -12.52
N GLU A 17 -23.32 2.00 -13.63
CA GLU A 17 -22.20 1.76 -14.54
C GLU A 17 -21.65 3.06 -15.13
N LEU A 18 -22.53 3.97 -15.55
CA LEU A 18 -22.12 5.28 -16.07
C LEU A 18 -21.45 6.14 -14.99
N LEU A 19 -21.97 6.12 -13.76
CA LEU A 19 -21.38 6.81 -12.62
C LEU A 19 -19.97 6.28 -12.34
N GLU A 20 -19.80 4.96 -12.22
CA GLU A 20 -18.50 4.33 -11.98
C GLU A 20 -17.50 4.69 -13.08
N LYS A 21 -17.93 4.63 -14.35
CA LYS A 21 -17.10 5.03 -15.48
C LYS A 21 -16.61 6.46 -15.38
N ARG A 22 -17.50 7.41 -15.07
CA ARG A 22 -17.14 8.84 -14.95
C ARG A 22 -16.27 9.10 -13.73
N TYR A 23 -16.57 8.46 -12.61
CA TYR A 23 -15.75 8.49 -11.40
C TYR A 23 -14.33 8.00 -11.69
N ASN A 24 -14.18 6.87 -12.38
CA ASN A 24 -12.87 6.31 -12.73
C ASN A 24 -12.08 7.21 -13.69
N ILE A 25 -12.75 7.89 -14.63
CA ILE A 25 -12.11 8.90 -15.50
C ILE A 25 -11.60 10.08 -14.67
N LEU A 26 -12.46 10.66 -13.82
CA LEU A 26 -12.10 11.81 -12.99
C LEU A 26 -10.97 11.47 -12.02
N LYS A 27 -11.05 10.30 -11.35
CA LYS A 27 -10.02 9.75 -10.46
C LYS A 27 -8.68 9.58 -11.18
N ASN A 28 -8.69 9.08 -12.43
CA ASN A 28 -7.47 8.93 -13.21
C ASN A 28 -6.86 10.26 -13.65
N ILE A 29 -7.67 11.30 -13.88
CA ILE A 29 -7.18 12.65 -14.12
C ILE A 29 -6.51 13.16 -12.83
N TYR A 30 -7.22 13.12 -11.69
CA TYR A 30 -6.72 13.57 -10.38
C TYR A 30 -5.34 12.99 -10.05
N TYR A 31 -5.18 11.67 -10.17
CA TYR A 31 -3.92 11.04 -9.79
C TYR A 31 -2.77 11.25 -10.78
N ASN A 32 -3.04 11.67 -12.01
CA ASN A 32 -2.02 11.75 -13.07
C ASN A 32 -1.95 13.13 -13.72
N GLU A 33 -2.55 14.13 -13.12
CA GLU A 33 -2.58 15.47 -13.65
C GLU A 33 -1.18 16.14 -13.65
N PRO A 34 -0.88 16.97 -14.66
CA PRO A 34 -1.68 17.16 -15.88
C PRO A 34 -1.58 15.95 -16.83
N ILE A 35 -2.72 15.44 -17.31
CA ILE A 35 -2.77 14.26 -18.22
C ILE A 35 -3.39 14.58 -19.58
N GLY A 36 -2.78 14.06 -20.65
CA GLY A 36 -3.34 14.14 -22.01
C GLY A 36 -4.39 13.05 -22.30
N ARG A 37 -5.42 13.39 -23.09
CA ARG A 37 -6.53 12.47 -23.44
C ARG A 37 -6.10 11.11 -23.98
N ARG A 38 -5.06 11.06 -24.83
CA ARG A 38 -4.55 9.80 -25.40
C ARG A 38 -3.94 8.89 -24.33
N ILE A 39 -3.17 9.48 -23.41
CA ILE A 39 -2.57 8.74 -22.29
C ILE A 39 -3.67 8.23 -21.37
N LEU A 40 -4.67 9.06 -21.08
CA LEU A 40 -5.84 8.68 -20.28
C LEU A 40 -6.62 7.52 -20.92
N ALA A 41 -6.87 7.58 -22.23
CA ALA A 41 -7.54 6.51 -22.96
C ALA A 41 -6.79 5.18 -22.90
N ASN A 42 -5.46 5.21 -23.08
CA ASN A 42 -4.64 4.02 -22.94
C ASN A 42 -4.65 3.45 -21.51
N ARG A 43 -4.54 4.30 -20.49
CA ARG A 43 -4.56 3.88 -19.07
C ARG A 43 -5.88 3.22 -18.67
N LEU A 44 -6.99 3.76 -19.14
CA LEU A 44 -8.33 3.23 -18.82
C LEU A 44 -8.74 2.05 -19.72
N ASN A 45 -7.92 1.67 -20.70
CA ASN A 45 -8.27 0.72 -21.76
C ASN A 45 -9.60 1.09 -22.47
N MET A 46 -9.77 2.40 -22.74
CA MET A 46 -10.98 2.96 -23.35
C MET A 46 -10.68 3.55 -24.72
N GLY A 47 -11.65 3.50 -25.64
CA GLY A 47 -11.52 4.15 -26.94
C GLY A 47 -11.43 5.67 -26.81
N GLU A 48 -10.52 6.32 -27.55
CA GLU A 48 -10.29 7.77 -27.48
C GLU A 48 -11.56 8.60 -27.71
N ARG A 49 -12.46 8.13 -28.59
CA ARG A 49 -13.75 8.79 -28.84
C ARG A 49 -14.62 8.83 -27.59
N ILE A 50 -14.63 7.74 -26.81
CA ILE A 50 -15.40 7.64 -25.56
C ILE A 50 -14.81 8.58 -24.53
N VAL A 51 -13.49 8.52 -24.31
CA VAL A 51 -12.79 9.43 -23.38
C VAL A 51 -13.01 10.88 -23.75
N ARG A 52 -12.95 11.25 -25.04
CA ARG A 52 -13.26 12.61 -25.49
C ARG A 52 -14.67 13.05 -25.10
N THR A 53 -15.67 12.19 -25.28
CA THR A 53 -17.06 12.49 -24.90
C THR A 53 -17.19 12.73 -23.40
N GLU A 54 -16.64 11.83 -22.58
CA GLU A 54 -16.74 11.94 -21.12
C GLU A 54 -15.93 13.11 -20.57
N VAL A 55 -14.73 13.37 -21.10
CA VAL A 55 -13.92 14.56 -20.74
C VAL A 55 -14.67 15.85 -21.07
N ASN A 56 -15.32 15.94 -22.23
CA ASN A 56 -16.13 17.11 -22.58
C ASN A 56 -17.31 17.28 -21.61
N PHE A 57 -17.92 16.19 -21.16
CA PHE A 57 -18.95 16.23 -20.13
C PHE A 57 -18.40 16.74 -18.79
N LEU A 58 -17.32 16.16 -18.28
CA LEU A 58 -16.70 16.58 -17.01
C LEU A 58 -16.28 18.06 -17.04
N LYS A 59 -15.71 18.52 -18.16
CA LYS A 59 -15.36 19.93 -18.36
C LYS A 59 -16.60 20.84 -18.34
N ALA A 60 -17.68 20.43 -19.00
CA ALA A 60 -18.92 21.20 -19.02
C ALA A 60 -19.60 21.27 -17.63
N GLN A 61 -19.28 20.35 -16.73
CA GLN A 61 -19.72 20.36 -15.33
C GLN A 61 -18.70 21.03 -14.39
N ASN A 62 -17.67 21.71 -14.92
CA ASN A 62 -16.62 22.36 -14.13
C ASN A 62 -15.81 21.41 -13.22
N LEU A 63 -15.82 20.10 -13.48
CA LEU A 63 -15.09 19.11 -12.68
C LEU A 63 -13.62 18.97 -13.09
N ILE A 64 -13.28 19.42 -14.31
CA ILE A 64 -11.92 19.41 -14.83
C ILE A 64 -11.64 20.66 -15.66
N GLU A 65 -10.37 21.06 -15.70
CA GLU A 65 -9.83 22.01 -16.66
C GLU A 65 -9.04 21.30 -17.75
N VAL A 66 -8.99 21.90 -18.94
CA VAL A 66 -8.24 21.36 -20.08
C VAL A 66 -7.38 22.47 -20.63
N ASN A 67 -6.07 22.35 -20.38
CA ASN A 67 -5.04 23.33 -20.72
C ASN A 67 -4.01 22.70 -21.69
N THR A 68 -3.09 23.50 -22.23
CA THR A 68 -2.04 23.02 -23.16
C THR A 68 -1.22 21.85 -22.58
N PRO A 69 -0.83 21.83 -21.29
CA PRO A 69 -0.09 20.71 -20.72
C PRO A 69 -0.92 19.42 -20.55
N GLY A 70 -2.25 19.52 -20.50
CA GLY A 70 -3.14 18.40 -20.22
C GLY A 70 -4.37 18.82 -19.43
N MET A 71 -5.04 17.83 -18.87
CA MET A 71 -6.23 17.97 -18.03
C MET A 71 -5.85 17.91 -16.57
N THR A 72 -6.47 18.77 -15.76
CA THR A 72 -6.35 18.85 -14.30
C THR A 72 -7.75 18.84 -13.70
N VAL A 73 -7.88 18.36 -12.46
CA VAL A 73 -9.13 18.38 -11.70
C VAL A 73 -9.27 19.76 -11.04
N THR A 74 -10.51 20.23 -10.92
CA THR A 74 -10.83 21.46 -10.19
C THR A 74 -11.10 21.16 -8.71
N ASP A 75 -11.10 22.17 -7.84
CA ASP A 75 -11.50 21.99 -6.44
C ASP A 75 -12.89 21.32 -6.29
N GLU A 76 -13.84 21.68 -7.16
CA GLU A 76 -15.17 21.06 -7.23
C GLU A 76 -15.10 19.58 -7.68
N GLY A 77 -14.22 19.26 -8.63
CA GLY A 77 -13.97 17.88 -9.04
C GLY A 77 -13.35 17.03 -7.93
N GLU A 78 -12.45 17.60 -7.13
CA GLU A 78 -11.88 16.93 -5.96
C GLU A 78 -12.95 16.66 -4.89
N GLU A 79 -13.80 17.64 -4.59
CA GLU A 79 -14.91 17.50 -3.65
C GLU A 79 -15.86 16.38 -4.07
N VAL A 80 -16.25 16.34 -5.35
CA VAL A 80 -17.09 15.27 -5.90
C VAL A 80 -16.42 13.90 -5.78
N LEU A 81 -15.11 13.79 -6.01
CA LEU A 81 -14.38 12.52 -5.82
C LEU A 81 -14.43 12.06 -4.37
N GLU A 82 -14.21 12.98 -3.42
CA GLU A 82 -14.23 12.67 -2.00
C GLU A 82 -15.61 12.25 -1.50
N GLU A 83 -16.66 12.97 -1.88
CA GLU A 83 -18.03 12.66 -1.47
C GLU A 83 -18.52 11.33 -2.06
N LEU A 84 -18.16 11.02 -3.30
CA LEU A 84 -18.59 9.78 -3.97
C LEU A 84 -17.77 8.56 -3.54
N LYS A 85 -16.63 8.72 -2.87
CA LYS A 85 -15.75 7.60 -2.49
C LYS A 85 -16.47 6.51 -1.70
N ASN A 86 -17.21 6.90 -0.65
CA ASN A 86 -17.96 5.96 0.17
C ASN A 86 -19.11 5.31 -0.63
N PHE A 87 -19.75 6.08 -1.52
CA PHE A 87 -20.82 5.56 -2.35
C PHE A 87 -20.32 4.51 -3.36
N ILE A 88 -19.15 4.74 -3.99
CA ILE A 88 -18.52 3.77 -4.89
C ILE A 88 -18.11 2.50 -4.12
N HIS A 89 -17.60 2.65 -2.89
CA HIS A 89 -17.27 1.53 -2.01
C HIS A 89 -18.50 0.66 -1.72
N GLU A 90 -19.65 1.29 -1.42
CA GLU A 90 -20.93 0.60 -1.20
C GLU A 90 -21.49 -0.04 -2.48
N ILE A 91 -21.49 0.66 -3.62
CA ILE A 91 -21.97 0.12 -4.92
C ILE A 91 -21.27 -1.19 -5.25
N LYS A 92 -19.95 -1.27 -4.98
CA LYS A 92 -19.13 -2.43 -5.26
C LYS A 92 -19.21 -3.53 -4.20
N GLY A 93 -19.94 -3.31 -3.11
CA GLY A 93 -20.05 -4.25 -1.99
C GLY A 93 -18.70 -4.54 -1.34
N LEU A 94 -17.82 -3.53 -1.26
CA LEU A 94 -16.47 -3.74 -0.74
C LEU A 94 -16.48 -3.99 0.77
N THR A 95 -17.48 -3.49 1.50
CA THR A 95 -17.66 -3.81 2.92
C THR A 95 -17.82 -5.31 3.16
N GLU A 96 -18.62 -6.01 2.33
CA GLU A 96 -18.77 -7.45 2.44
C GLU A 96 -17.48 -8.20 2.08
N VAL A 97 -16.72 -7.69 1.10
CA VAL A 97 -15.40 -8.23 0.73
C VAL A 97 -14.39 -8.06 1.87
N GLU A 98 -14.35 -6.88 2.51
CA GLU A 98 -13.50 -6.59 3.67
C GLU A 98 -13.80 -7.56 4.83
N LEU A 99 -15.08 -7.75 5.16
CA LEU A 99 -15.50 -8.66 6.23
C LEU A 99 -15.11 -10.12 5.95
N ALA A 100 -15.38 -10.60 4.72
CA ALA A 100 -15.04 -11.96 4.32
C ALA A 100 -13.52 -12.18 4.34
N LEU A 101 -12.74 -11.21 3.85
CA LEU A 101 -11.28 -11.31 3.81
C LEU A 101 -10.67 -11.25 5.21
N LYS A 102 -11.23 -10.39 6.09
CA LYS A 102 -10.86 -10.29 7.50
C LYS A 102 -11.09 -11.62 8.23
N GLU A 103 -12.25 -12.24 8.04
CA GLU A 103 -12.58 -13.53 8.65
C GLU A 103 -11.65 -14.64 8.14
N TYR A 104 -11.48 -14.75 6.82
CA TYR A 104 -10.65 -15.76 6.20
C TYR A 104 -9.18 -15.69 6.64
N LEU A 105 -8.59 -14.49 6.66
CA LEU A 105 -7.19 -14.29 7.03
C LEU A 105 -6.98 -14.16 8.55
N GLY A 106 -8.05 -14.07 9.35
CA GLY A 106 -7.98 -13.87 10.79
C GLY A 106 -7.35 -12.53 11.20
N LEU A 107 -7.52 -11.49 10.40
CA LEU A 107 -6.90 -10.17 10.59
C LEU A 107 -7.66 -9.29 11.59
N HIS A 108 -6.98 -8.31 12.16
CA HIS A 108 -7.61 -7.30 13.01
C HIS A 108 -8.53 -6.39 12.18
N ASP A 109 -8.06 -5.97 11.01
CA ASP A 109 -8.80 -5.08 10.13
C ASP A 109 -8.39 -5.24 8.67
N VAL A 110 -9.31 -4.90 7.76
CA VAL A 110 -9.09 -4.95 6.31
C VAL A 110 -9.74 -3.73 5.67
N VAL A 111 -8.98 -3.05 4.81
CA VAL A 111 -9.46 -1.94 3.98
C VAL A 111 -9.23 -2.31 2.52
N VAL A 112 -10.29 -2.27 1.72
CA VAL A 112 -10.26 -2.56 0.29
C VAL A 112 -10.58 -1.30 -0.49
N VAL A 113 -9.68 -0.88 -1.36
CA VAL A 113 -9.91 0.23 -2.30
C VAL A 113 -10.48 -0.29 -3.63
N PRO A 114 -11.37 0.46 -4.30
CA PRO A 114 -11.96 0.04 -5.57
C PRO A 114 -10.94 0.01 -6.73
N GLY A 115 -11.03 -1.03 -7.55
CA GLY A 115 -10.15 -1.27 -8.72
C GLY A 115 -9.06 -2.31 -8.48
N ASP A 116 -8.18 -2.48 -9.47
CA ASP A 116 -7.07 -3.43 -9.45
C ASP A 116 -5.76 -2.73 -9.84
N ALA A 117 -4.74 -2.82 -9.00
CA ALA A 117 -3.42 -2.23 -9.26
C ALA A 117 -2.63 -2.92 -10.39
N ASP A 118 -3.04 -4.11 -10.83
CA ASP A 118 -2.48 -4.75 -12.03
C ASP A 118 -2.99 -4.11 -13.32
N ASP A 119 -4.22 -3.57 -13.31
CA ASP A 119 -4.86 -2.95 -14.47
C ASP A 119 -4.70 -1.41 -14.48
N ASP A 120 -4.78 -0.77 -13.31
CA ASP A 120 -4.74 0.70 -13.16
C ASP A 120 -3.76 1.13 -12.05
N GLU A 121 -2.65 1.76 -12.45
CA GLU A 121 -1.64 2.27 -11.52
C GLU A 121 -2.19 3.30 -10.51
N SER A 122 -3.27 4.01 -10.83
CA SER A 122 -3.92 4.94 -9.90
C SER A 122 -4.49 4.24 -8.66
N VAL A 123 -4.81 2.95 -8.76
CA VAL A 123 -5.25 2.13 -7.61
C VAL A 123 -4.14 1.98 -6.59
N ARG A 124 -2.87 1.93 -7.03
CA ARG A 124 -1.72 1.91 -6.11
C ARG A 124 -1.61 3.21 -5.32
N LYS A 125 -1.89 4.36 -5.96
CA LYS A 125 -1.95 5.67 -5.30
C LYS A 125 -3.11 5.75 -4.31
N GLU A 126 -4.29 5.24 -4.70
CA GLU A 126 -5.46 5.16 -3.82
C GLU A 126 -5.19 4.27 -2.58
N MET A 127 -4.52 3.12 -2.74
CA MET A 127 -4.07 2.30 -1.61
C MET A 127 -3.13 3.10 -0.69
N GLY A 128 -2.17 3.84 -1.28
CA GLY A 128 -1.27 4.72 -0.54
C GLY A 128 -2.03 5.77 0.29
N ARG A 129 -3.03 6.42 -0.32
CA ARG A 129 -3.90 7.39 0.32
C ARG A 129 -4.75 6.77 1.43
N ALA A 130 -5.38 5.62 1.18
CA ALA A 130 -6.16 4.90 2.18
C ALA A 130 -5.30 4.51 3.39
N ALA A 131 -4.08 4.01 3.15
CA ALA A 131 -3.12 3.70 4.20
C ALA A 131 -2.64 4.93 4.97
N ALA A 132 -2.37 6.04 4.31
CA ALA A 132 -2.01 7.28 4.97
C ALA A 132 -3.12 7.78 5.92
N ASN A 133 -4.38 7.73 5.45
CA ASN A 133 -5.53 8.11 6.26
C ASN A 133 -5.74 7.14 7.44
N TYR A 134 -5.54 5.83 7.23
CA TYR A 134 -5.60 4.83 8.30
C TYR A 134 -4.53 5.08 9.36
N ILE A 135 -3.27 5.25 8.95
CA ILE A 135 -2.16 5.54 9.88
C ILE A 135 -2.46 6.81 10.66
N LYS A 136 -2.93 7.87 10.00
CA LYS A 136 -3.30 9.13 10.65
C LYS A 136 -4.41 8.96 11.69
N SER A 137 -5.41 8.11 11.45
CA SER A 137 -6.54 7.93 12.37
C SER A 137 -6.15 7.22 13.67
N ILE A 138 -5.11 6.40 13.64
CA ILE A 138 -4.60 5.66 14.81
C ILE A 138 -3.38 6.32 15.47
N LEU A 139 -2.77 7.31 14.81
CA LEU A 139 -1.53 7.94 15.26
C LEU A 139 -1.73 8.72 16.57
N LYS A 140 -0.86 8.47 17.55
CA LYS A 140 -0.82 9.20 18.84
C LYS A 140 0.41 10.10 18.90
N ASN A 141 0.39 11.06 19.83
CA ASN A 141 1.45 12.05 19.96
C ASN A 141 2.83 11.42 20.24
N ASP A 142 2.89 10.31 20.96
CA ASP A 142 4.09 9.60 21.40
C ASP A 142 4.38 8.32 20.59
N SER A 143 3.73 8.15 19.43
CA SER A 143 3.87 6.93 18.65
C SER A 143 5.25 6.76 18.03
N ILE A 144 5.75 5.53 18.04
CA ILE A 144 6.90 5.13 17.22
C ILE A 144 6.40 4.43 15.95
N ILE A 145 6.75 4.98 14.79
CA ILE A 145 6.39 4.44 13.47
C ILE A 145 7.62 3.79 12.83
N ALA A 146 7.57 2.48 12.62
CA ALA A 146 8.56 1.73 11.85
C ALA A 146 8.09 1.56 10.39
N LEU A 147 8.92 1.99 9.44
CA LEU A 147 8.60 1.94 8.01
C LEU A 147 9.56 1.03 7.26
N ALA A 148 9.03 0.03 6.56
CA ALA A 148 9.80 -0.67 5.55
C ALA A 148 10.10 0.26 4.36
N GLY A 149 10.97 -0.20 3.45
CA GLY A 149 11.14 0.44 2.15
C GLY A 149 10.19 -0.12 1.08
N GLY A 150 10.16 0.51 -0.09
CA GLY A 150 9.44 0.03 -1.26
C GLY A 150 8.56 1.07 -1.93
N SER A 151 8.11 0.76 -3.14
CA SER A 151 7.23 1.65 -3.91
C SER A 151 5.90 1.87 -3.22
N THR A 152 5.28 0.84 -2.64
CA THR A 152 4.00 1.02 -1.93
C THR A 152 4.13 1.97 -0.75
N ILE A 153 5.20 1.87 0.06
CA ILE A 153 5.42 2.76 1.21
C ILE A 153 5.67 4.20 0.74
N LYS A 154 6.35 4.37 -0.39
CA LYS A 154 6.51 5.68 -1.03
C LYS A 154 5.15 6.31 -1.36
N GLU A 155 4.22 5.56 -1.95
CA GLU A 155 2.86 6.05 -2.26
C GLU A 155 2.11 6.48 -0.99
N ILE A 156 2.27 5.77 0.13
CA ILE A 156 1.71 6.17 1.43
C ILE A 156 2.24 7.54 1.84
N ILE A 157 3.56 7.73 1.79
CA ILE A 157 4.21 8.96 2.25
C ILE A 157 3.87 10.13 1.32
N ASP A 158 3.88 9.91 0.01
CA ASP A 158 3.54 10.93 -0.98
C ASP A 158 2.10 11.44 -0.78
N ASN A 159 1.17 10.54 -0.44
CA ASN A 159 -0.23 10.87 -0.14
C ASN A 159 -0.50 11.23 1.33
N PHE A 160 0.50 11.18 2.21
CA PHE A 160 0.30 11.53 3.62
C PHE A 160 -0.03 13.01 3.76
N PRO A 161 -1.15 13.37 4.43
CA PRO A 161 -1.55 14.76 4.58
C PRO A 161 -0.53 15.51 5.43
N LYS A 162 -0.24 16.77 5.06
CA LYS A 162 0.56 17.65 5.92
C LYS A 162 -0.25 17.94 7.18
N ILE A 163 0.39 17.80 8.34
CA ILE A 163 -0.21 18.14 9.64
C ILE A 163 0.61 19.25 10.31
N ASN A 164 0.02 19.90 11.32
CA ASN A 164 0.60 21.10 11.91
C ASN A 164 1.96 20.84 12.58
N SER A 165 2.04 19.86 13.49
CA SER A 165 3.27 19.29 14.06
C SER A 165 2.94 18.17 15.05
N MET A 166 3.77 17.12 15.12
CA MET A 166 3.71 16.07 16.16
C MET A 166 5.12 15.77 16.68
N PRO A 167 5.72 16.64 17.51
CA PRO A 167 7.15 16.58 17.84
C PRO A 167 7.56 15.32 18.61
N GLU A 168 6.65 14.73 19.40
CA GLU A 168 6.91 13.53 20.21
C GLU A 168 6.82 12.22 19.40
N VAL A 169 6.37 12.28 18.13
CA VAL A 169 6.38 11.11 17.23
C VAL A 169 7.81 10.84 16.77
N LEU A 170 8.16 9.56 16.75
CA LEU A 170 9.43 9.08 16.21
C LEU A 170 9.20 8.19 15.00
N VAL A 171 9.80 8.52 13.86
CA VAL A 171 9.80 7.66 12.67
C VAL A 171 11.15 6.95 12.53
N VAL A 172 11.14 5.64 12.38
CA VAL A 172 12.33 4.81 12.19
C VAL A 172 12.18 3.90 10.97
N PRO A 173 13.28 3.55 10.29
CA PRO A 173 13.25 2.50 9.26
C PRO A 173 13.06 1.13 9.92
N ALA A 174 12.26 0.25 9.33
CA ALA A 174 12.05 -1.12 9.82
C ALA A 174 13.13 -2.12 9.35
N ARG A 175 14.06 -1.66 8.50
CA ARG A 175 15.13 -2.48 7.91
C ARG A 175 16.29 -1.64 7.37
N GLY A 176 17.38 -2.30 7.00
CA GLY A 176 18.58 -1.68 6.43
C GLY A 176 18.39 -1.12 5.01
N GLY A 177 19.45 -0.48 4.50
CA GLY A 177 19.52 0.03 3.15
C GLY A 177 19.51 -1.11 2.11
N MET A 178 18.52 -1.10 1.21
CA MET A 178 18.35 -2.13 0.16
C MET A 178 18.09 -1.50 -1.20
N GLY A 179 18.71 -2.10 -2.21
CA GLY A 179 18.54 -1.69 -3.60
C GLY A 179 19.21 -0.37 -3.93
N ARG A 180 19.09 0.04 -5.19
CA ARG A 180 19.76 1.23 -5.73
C ARG A 180 18.85 2.46 -5.84
N ASN A 181 17.53 2.29 -5.67
CA ASN A 181 16.58 3.40 -5.74
C ASN A 181 16.42 4.07 -4.37
N VAL A 182 17.18 5.16 -4.17
CA VAL A 182 17.23 5.97 -2.95
C VAL A 182 15.84 6.44 -2.50
N GLU A 183 14.96 6.79 -3.43
CA GLU A 183 13.63 7.34 -3.12
C GLU A 183 12.70 6.31 -2.44
N SER A 184 12.99 5.01 -2.61
CA SER A 184 12.20 3.92 -2.03
C SER A 184 12.89 3.26 -0.82
N GLN A 185 14.03 3.79 -0.37
CA GLN A 185 14.74 3.25 0.78
C GLN A 185 14.07 3.66 2.09
N ALA A 186 14.10 2.76 3.08
CA ALA A 186 13.45 2.96 4.37
C ALA A 186 13.91 4.25 5.08
N ASN A 187 15.21 4.55 5.08
CA ASN A 187 15.76 5.78 5.66
C ASN A 187 15.20 7.05 5.00
N THR A 188 15.16 7.09 3.66
CA THR A 188 14.62 8.22 2.90
C THR A 188 13.15 8.44 3.18
N LEU A 189 12.40 7.33 3.25
CA LEU A 189 10.97 7.33 3.53
C LEU A 189 10.65 7.75 4.98
N ALA A 190 11.45 7.30 5.95
CA ALA A 190 11.36 7.73 7.34
C ALA A 190 11.56 9.24 7.50
N ALA A 191 12.63 9.79 6.91
CA ALA A 191 12.87 11.23 6.92
C ALA A 191 11.75 12.01 6.20
N SER A 192 11.23 11.47 5.09
CA SER A 192 10.15 12.12 4.33
C SER A 192 8.84 12.18 5.10
N LEU A 193 8.45 11.09 5.77
CA LEU A 193 7.27 11.09 6.64
C LEU A 193 7.46 12.05 7.82
N ALA A 194 8.62 12.01 8.48
CA ALA A 194 8.91 12.89 9.61
C ALA A 194 8.86 14.37 9.24
N ASN A 195 9.31 14.74 8.03
CA ASN A 195 9.16 16.10 7.51
C ASN A 195 7.68 16.50 7.31
N LYS A 196 6.82 15.58 6.86
CA LYS A 196 5.37 15.84 6.72
C LYS A 196 4.66 15.96 8.07
N LEU A 197 5.10 15.20 9.06
CA LEU A 197 4.59 15.22 10.44
C LEU A 197 5.22 16.35 11.29
N LYS A 198 6.33 16.93 10.83
CA LYS A 198 7.23 17.80 11.61
C LYS A 198 7.58 17.16 12.96
N CYS A 199 8.09 15.93 12.90
CA CYS A 199 8.45 15.10 14.06
C CYS A 199 9.91 14.63 13.98
N ASN A 200 10.34 13.83 14.97
CA ASN A 200 11.67 13.25 15.00
C ASN A 200 11.79 12.01 14.10
N TYR A 201 13.00 11.72 13.63
CA TYR A 201 13.33 10.46 12.98
C TYR A 201 14.74 9.99 13.32
N LYS A 202 14.98 8.68 13.20
CA LYS A 202 16.33 8.09 13.24
C LYS A 202 16.59 7.31 11.96
N MET A 203 17.85 7.15 11.60
CA MET A 203 18.27 6.38 10.43
C MET A 203 19.04 5.13 10.85
N LEU A 204 18.92 4.07 10.05
CA LEU A 204 19.67 2.83 10.24
C LEU A 204 20.72 2.71 9.12
N HIS A 205 21.96 3.07 9.45
CA HIS A 205 23.06 3.16 8.49
C HIS A 205 23.80 1.83 8.26
N ILE A 206 23.04 0.78 7.98
CA ILE A 206 23.60 -0.54 7.67
C ILE A 206 22.98 -1.11 6.38
N PRO A 207 23.71 -1.94 5.62
CA PRO A 207 23.14 -2.70 4.50
C PRO A 207 22.11 -3.72 4.98
N ASP A 208 21.13 -4.02 4.12
CA ASP A 208 20.18 -5.12 4.37
C ASP A 208 20.89 -6.48 4.33
N ASN A 209 21.83 -6.71 3.40
CA ASN A 209 22.45 -8.02 3.19
C ASN A 209 23.82 -8.13 3.88
N LEU A 210 23.86 -8.13 5.21
CA LEU A 210 25.10 -8.37 5.96
C LEU A 210 25.30 -9.87 6.23
N SER A 211 26.55 -10.30 6.36
CA SER A 211 26.82 -11.64 6.93
C SER A 211 26.48 -11.64 8.42
N ASP A 212 26.07 -12.79 8.97
CA ASP A 212 25.73 -12.89 10.40
C ASP A 212 26.87 -12.40 11.31
N LYS A 213 28.12 -12.66 10.91
CA LYS A 213 29.31 -12.18 11.64
C LYS A 213 29.40 -10.65 11.65
N ALA A 214 29.22 -10.00 10.50
CA ALA A 214 29.26 -8.55 10.40
C ALA A 214 28.08 -7.93 11.18
N LEU A 215 26.89 -8.50 11.01
CA LEU A 215 25.68 -8.09 11.72
C LEU A 215 25.88 -8.14 13.23
N ASN A 216 26.30 -9.28 13.79
CA ASN A 216 26.53 -9.44 15.23
C ASN A 216 27.57 -8.47 15.81
N THR A 217 28.55 -8.05 15.00
CA THR A 217 29.57 -7.09 15.44
C THR A 217 28.98 -5.68 15.51
N ILE A 218 28.29 -5.27 14.44
CA ILE A 218 27.66 -3.96 14.27
C ILE A 218 26.51 -3.73 15.25
N LEU A 219 25.79 -4.78 15.64
CA LEU A 219 24.73 -4.73 16.65
C LEU A 219 25.21 -4.31 18.06
N ASN A 220 26.51 -4.36 18.34
CA ASN A 220 27.07 -3.90 19.62
C ASN A 220 27.33 -2.39 19.65
N GLU A 221 27.25 -1.70 18.51
CA GLU A 221 27.42 -0.26 18.45
C GLU A 221 26.20 0.44 19.07
N THR A 222 26.45 1.38 19.98
CA THR A 222 25.40 1.97 20.83
C THR A 222 24.32 2.68 19.99
N GLU A 223 24.73 3.41 18.95
CA GLU A 223 23.81 4.13 18.06
C GLU A 223 22.90 3.17 17.28
N ILE A 224 23.45 2.05 16.80
CA ILE A 224 22.69 1.06 16.03
C ILE A 224 21.72 0.32 16.93
N LYS A 225 22.19 -0.05 18.13
CA LYS A 225 21.35 -0.69 19.14
C LYS A 225 20.16 0.18 19.53
N ASP A 226 20.38 1.47 19.75
CA ASP A 226 19.30 2.41 20.06
C ASP A 226 18.24 2.46 18.93
N VAL A 227 18.64 2.53 17.66
CA VAL A 227 17.66 2.50 16.55
C VAL A 227 16.89 1.18 16.52
N ILE A 228 17.57 0.06 16.77
CA ILE A 228 16.93 -1.27 16.81
C ILE A 228 15.95 -1.39 17.96
N ASP A 229 16.30 -0.88 19.14
CA ASP A 229 15.40 -0.88 20.28
C ASP A 229 14.16 -0.03 19.99
N ASN A 230 14.28 1.09 19.26
CA ASN A 230 13.12 1.85 18.79
C ASN A 230 12.27 1.06 17.77
N ILE A 231 12.90 0.33 16.84
CA ILE A 231 12.19 -0.54 15.88
C ILE A 231 11.36 -1.61 16.60
N LYS A 232 11.95 -2.24 17.63
CA LYS A 232 11.29 -3.30 18.42
C LYS A 232 10.15 -2.79 19.29
N ASN A 233 10.21 -1.53 19.71
CA ASN A 233 9.17 -0.86 20.50
C ASN A 233 8.21 -0.03 19.63
N ALA A 234 8.20 -0.25 18.31
CA ALA A 234 7.29 0.47 17.41
C ALA A 234 5.82 0.22 17.79
N ASP A 235 5.01 1.28 17.80
CA ASP A 235 3.55 1.16 17.94
C ASP A 235 2.90 0.78 16.61
N ILE A 236 3.46 1.29 15.51
CA ILE A 236 2.95 1.12 14.16
C ILE A 236 4.10 0.59 13.28
N LEU A 237 3.90 -0.57 12.65
CA LEU A 237 4.78 -1.10 11.61
C LEU A 237 4.06 -1.03 10.26
N VAL A 238 4.68 -0.41 9.25
CA VAL A 238 4.12 -0.33 7.90
C VAL A 238 5.05 -1.01 6.90
N TYR A 239 4.54 -1.96 6.14
CA TYR A 239 5.31 -2.69 5.14
C TYR A 239 4.49 -3.08 3.91
N GLY A 240 5.20 -3.35 2.82
CA GLY A 240 4.61 -3.89 1.59
C GLY A 240 4.86 -5.38 1.44
N ILE A 241 4.03 -6.03 0.63
CA ILE A 241 4.17 -7.45 0.29
C ILE A 241 4.63 -7.60 -1.17
N GLY A 242 5.59 -8.49 -1.38
CA GLY A 242 6.09 -8.88 -2.69
C GLY A 242 5.95 -10.38 -2.94
N LYS A 243 5.97 -10.78 -4.22
CA LYS A 243 6.14 -12.19 -4.59
C LYS A 243 7.58 -12.61 -4.26
N ALA A 244 7.76 -13.78 -3.66
CA ALA A 244 9.06 -14.29 -3.20
C ALA A 244 10.14 -14.17 -4.28
N GLU A 245 9.90 -14.75 -5.46
CA GLU A 245 10.83 -14.71 -6.60
C GLU A 245 11.26 -13.29 -6.98
N LYS A 246 10.29 -12.38 -7.21
CA LYS A 246 10.57 -10.98 -7.57
C LYS A 246 11.43 -10.29 -6.51
N MET A 247 11.21 -10.61 -5.23
CA MET A 247 11.94 -10.01 -4.12
C MET A 247 13.35 -10.60 -3.92
N CYS A 248 13.56 -11.87 -4.26
CA CYS A 248 14.91 -12.46 -4.35
C CYS A 248 15.77 -11.70 -5.37
N TYR A 249 15.25 -11.51 -6.59
CA TYR A 249 15.96 -10.78 -7.64
C TYR A 249 16.19 -9.31 -7.28
N LYS A 250 15.20 -8.65 -6.69
CA LYS A 250 15.34 -7.26 -6.22
C LYS A 250 16.43 -7.09 -5.16
N ARG A 251 16.71 -8.14 -4.38
CA ARG A 251 17.80 -8.19 -3.40
C ARG A 251 19.15 -8.62 -3.98
N GLY A 252 19.20 -8.97 -5.27
CA GLY A 252 20.41 -9.39 -5.95
C GLY A 252 20.91 -10.77 -5.51
N LEU A 253 20.01 -11.66 -5.09
CA LEU A 253 20.37 -13.04 -4.79
C LEU A 253 20.76 -13.79 -6.07
N SER A 254 21.66 -14.77 -5.95
CA SER A 254 22.04 -15.65 -7.06
C SER A 254 20.88 -16.54 -7.49
N GLU A 255 20.89 -17.01 -8.74
CA GLU A 255 19.90 -17.97 -9.25
C GLU A 255 19.82 -19.24 -8.39
N GLU A 256 20.97 -19.74 -7.93
CA GLU A 256 21.02 -20.89 -7.01
C GLU A 256 20.23 -20.61 -5.72
N LYS A 257 20.43 -19.42 -5.12
CA LYS A 257 19.75 -19.03 -3.89
C LYS A 257 18.26 -18.76 -4.12
N VAL A 258 17.90 -18.18 -5.27
CA VAL A 258 16.49 -18.01 -5.66
C VAL A 258 15.80 -19.37 -5.73
N ASN A 259 16.40 -20.33 -6.45
CA ASN A 259 15.86 -21.69 -6.58
C ASN A 259 15.78 -22.41 -5.22
N GLU A 260 16.79 -22.26 -4.35
CA GLU A 260 16.74 -22.79 -2.98
C GLU A 260 15.51 -22.26 -2.22
N ILE A 261 15.30 -20.95 -2.20
CA ILE A 261 14.19 -20.31 -1.49
C ILE A 261 12.83 -20.73 -2.05
N LEU A 262 12.70 -20.84 -3.37
CA LEU A 262 11.47 -21.29 -4.02
C LEU A 262 11.21 -22.78 -3.77
N ASN A 263 12.24 -23.62 -3.74
CA ASN A 263 12.13 -25.05 -3.42
C ASN A 263 11.73 -25.29 -1.96
N LEU A 264 12.05 -24.36 -1.05
CA LEU A 264 11.52 -24.35 0.32
C LEU A 264 10.03 -23.95 0.38
N GLY A 265 9.40 -23.62 -0.75
CA GLY A 265 7.98 -23.32 -0.86
C GLY A 265 7.64 -21.83 -0.69
N ALA A 266 8.61 -20.92 -0.81
CA ALA A 266 8.36 -19.49 -0.65
C ALA A 266 7.44 -18.92 -1.74
N ILE A 267 6.35 -18.26 -1.32
CA ILE A 267 5.34 -17.65 -2.20
C ILE A 267 5.37 -16.13 -2.05
N GLY A 268 5.34 -15.65 -0.81
CA GLY A 268 5.33 -14.23 -0.46
C GLY A 268 6.59 -13.80 0.29
N GLU A 269 6.89 -12.50 0.24
CA GLU A 269 7.94 -11.86 1.02
C GLU A 269 7.43 -10.58 1.66
N ALA A 270 7.77 -10.38 2.93
CA ALA A 270 7.54 -9.16 3.68
C ALA A 270 8.76 -8.88 4.57
N TYR A 271 9.28 -7.65 4.52
CA TYR A 271 10.38 -7.15 5.37
C TYR A 271 11.55 -8.13 5.59
N GLY A 272 11.97 -8.85 4.55
CA GLY A 272 13.11 -9.78 4.59
C GLY A 272 12.76 -11.23 4.94
N CYS A 273 11.50 -11.51 5.32
CA CYS A 273 10.99 -12.84 5.61
C CYS A 273 10.20 -13.39 4.42
N TYR A 274 10.46 -14.66 4.07
CA TYR A 274 9.82 -15.38 2.98
C TYR A 274 8.91 -16.45 3.53
N PHE A 275 7.68 -16.49 3.04
CA PHE A 275 6.58 -17.25 3.62
C PHE A 275 6.09 -18.34 2.66
N ASP A 276 5.83 -19.53 3.21
CA ASP A 276 5.13 -20.60 2.49
C ASP A 276 3.62 -20.39 2.47
N LYS A 277 2.89 -21.28 1.77
CA LYS A 277 1.42 -21.26 1.69
C LYS A 277 0.70 -21.31 3.05
N ASP A 278 1.34 -21.87 4.07
CA ASP A 278 0.78 -22.03 5.40
C ASP A 278 1.20 -20.87 6.32
N GLY A 279 1.89 -19.86 5.78
CA GLY A 279 2.38 -18.69 6.49
C GLY A 279 3.55 -18.94 7.44
N ASN A 280 4.32 -20.01 7.24
CA ASN A 280 5.57 -20.21 7.95
C ASN A 280 6.71 -19.48 7.24
N VAL A 281 7.61 -18.88 8.02
CA VAL A 281 8.84 -18.32 7.48
C VAL A 281 9.77 -19.47 7.11
N VAL A 282 10.03 -19.65 5.81
CA VAL A 282 10.92 -20.70 5.28
C VAL A 282 12.33 -20.19 5.00
N TYR A 283 12.47 -18.87 4.84
CA TYR A 283 13.76 -18.22 4.70
C TYR A 283 13.68 -16.79 5.24
N ALA A 284 14.75 -16.32 5.87
CA ALA A 284 14.89 -14.93 6.30
C ALA A 284 16.27 -14.44 5.92
N THR A 285 16.35 -13.22 5.38
CA THR A 285 17.63 -12.59 5.10
C THR A 285 18.33 -12.17 6.39
N SER A 286 19.65 -12.29 6.44
CA SER A 286 20.53 -11.77 7.50
C SER A 286 20.51 -10.23 7.51
N THR A 287 19.41 -9.70 8.02
CA THR A 287 19.03 -8.29 8.04
C THR A 287 18.71 -7.91 9.47
N VAL A 288 18.92 -6.64 9.83
CA VAL A 288 18.19 -6.07 10.98
C VAL A 288 16.77 -5.86 10.50
N CYS A 289 15.92 -6.84 10.72
CA CYS A 289 14.48 -6.71 10.52
C CYS A 289 13.77 -6.91 11.85
N VAL A 290 12.58 -6.34 11.94
CA VAL A 290 11.60 -6.72 12.95
C VAL A 290 11.42 -8.23 12.82
N SER A 291 11.86 -8.98 13.82
CA SER A 291 11.60 -10.42 13.84
C SER A 291 10.11 -10.67 14.09
N ARG A 292 9.63 -11.87 13.77
CA ARG A 292 8.27 -12.29 14.14
C ARG A 292 8.02 -12.22 15.65
N GLU A 293 9.06 -12.25 16.48
CA GLU A 293 8.90 -12.05 17.92
C GLU A 293 8.74 -10.58 18.29
N ASP A 294 9.49 -9.69 17.62
CA ASP A 294 9.37 -8.25 17.82
C ASP A 294 7.99 -7.75 17.40
N THR A 295 7.37 -8.34 16.35
CA THR A 295 6.02 -7.95 15.93
C THR A 295 4.93 -8.23 16.97
N LYS A 296 5.12 -9.16 17.92
CA LYS A 296 4.09 -9.51 18.92
C LYS A 296 3.71 -8.34 19.84
N ASN A 297 4.61 -7.37 20.00
CA ASN A 297 4.41 -6.20 20.86
C ASN A 297 3.88 -4.98 20.09
N ILE A 298 3.88 -5.04 18.76
CA ILE A 298 3.47 -3.94 17.89
C ILE A 298 1.94 -3.93 17.82
N LYS A 299 1.32 -2.84 18.23
CA LYS A 299 -0.15 -2.72 18.32
C LYS A 299 -0.81 -2.71 16.94
N SER A 300 -0.14 -2.16 15.94
CA SER A 300 -0.71 -1.96 14.61
C SER A 300 0.29 -2.34 13.53
N ILE A 301 0.05 -3.49 12.90
CA ILE A 301 0.92 -4.07 11.87
C ILE A 301 0.22 -3.92 10.53
N ILE A 302 0.58 -2.90 9.76
CA ILE A 302 -0.11 -2.49 8.54
C ILE A 302 0.64 -3.02 7.31
N ALA A 303 0.03 -3.99 6.65
CA ALA A 303 0.47 -4.48 5.35
C ALA A 303 -0.27 -3.74 4.23
N VAL A 304 0.45 -3.23 3.24
CA VAL A 304 -0.14 -2.59 2.06
C VAL A 304 0.32 -3.30 0.79
N ALA A 305 -0.62 -3.94 0.10
CA ALA A 305 -0.36 -4.63 -1.16
C ALA A 305 -1.65 -4.88 -1.93
N GLY A 306 -1.58 -4.78 -3.24
CA GLY A 306 -2.68 -5.08 -4.15
C GLY A 306 -2.17 -5.58 -5.50
N GLY A 307 -3.09 -5.85 -6.41
CA GLY A 307 -2.88 -6.56 -7.67
C GLY A 307 -3.32 -8.02 -7.54
N GLN A 308 -4.18 -8.48 -8.46
CA GLN A 308 -4.58 -9.89 -8.54
C GLN A 308 -3.38 -10.85 -8.51
N ASN A 309 -2.26 -10.48 -9.15
CA ASN A 309 -1.04 -11.29 -9.24
C ASN A 309 -0.30 -11.48 -7.90
N LYS A 310 -0.69 -10.74 -6.85
CA LYS A 310 -0.14 -10.83 -5.50
C LYS A 310 -1.05 -11.56 -4.50
N SER A 311 -2.24 -12.01 -4.91
CA SER A 311 -3.19 -12.73 -4.04
C SER A 311 -2.51 -13.81 -3.19
N ASP A 312 -1.76 -14.73 -3.79
CA ASP A 312 -1.05 -15.80 -3.05
C ASP A 312 0.03 -15.27 -2.09
N ALA A 313 0.74 -14.20 -2.48
CA ALA A 313 1.74 -13.55 -1.63
C ALA A 313 1.09 -12.85 -0.42
N ILE A 314 -0.09 -12.26 -0.62
CA ILE A 314 -0.87 -11.66 0.47
C ILE A 314 -1.33 -12.74 1.43
N VAL A 315 -1.93 -13.83 0.94
CA VAL A 315 -2.40 -14.93 1.80
C VAL A 315 -1.25 -15.53 2.60
N SER A 316 -0.16 -15.92 1.95
CA SER A 316 1.00 -16.52 2.61
C SER A 316 1.60 -15.63 3.70
N THR A 317 1.62 -14.31 3.53
CA THR A 317 2.17 -13.40 4.56
C THR A 317 1.19 -13.06 5.68
N GLN A 318 -0.13 -13.12 5.43
CA GLN A 318 -1.14 -12.59 6.35
C GLN A 318 -1.91 -13.65 7.14
N ILE A 319 -1.96 -14.91 6.70
CA ILE A 319 -2.80 -15.96 7.32
C ILE A 319 -2.48 -16.30 8.80
N LYS A 320 -1.34 -15.83 9.31
CA LYS A 320 -0.90 -15.97 10.72
C LYS A 320 -0.72 -14.63 11.44
N SER A 321 -1.20 -13.52 10.86
CA SER A 321 -0.99 -12.16 11.34
C SER A 321 -2.22 -11.64 12.08
N THR A 322 -2.55 -12.20 13.25
CA THR A 322 -3.83 -11.89 13.93
C THR A 322 -4.00 -10.44 14.38
N GLN A 323 -2.90 -9.71 14.57
CA GLN A 323 -2.88 -8.26 14.86
C GLN A 323 -2.69 -7.42 13.58
N GLY A 324 -2.66 -8.07 12.43
CA GLY A 324 -2.42 -7.47 11.13
C GLY A 324 -3.61 -6.67 10.64
N ILE A 325 -3.30 -5.58 9.97
CA ILE A 325 -4.21 -4.74 9.22
C ILE A 325 -3.78 -4.85 7.76
N LEU A 326 -4.69 -5.23 6.87
CA LEU A 326 -4.41 -5.31 5.43
C LEU A 326 -5.10 -4.16 4.71
N ILE A 327 -4.32 -3.42 3.93
CA ILE A 327 -4.84 -2.43 2.98
C ILE A 327 -4.52 -2.95 1.57
N THR A 328 -5.57 -3.27 0.84
CA THR A 328 -5.48 -3.93 -0.47
C THR A 328 -6.46 -3.32 -1.47
N ASP A 329 -6.47 -3.84 -2.69
CA ASP A 329 -7.41 -3.44 -3.73
C ASP A 329 -8.45 -4.53 -4.02
N GLU A 330 -9.52 -4.13 -4.71
CA GLU A 330 -10.64 -5.01 -5.05
C GLU A 330 -10.17 -6.23 -5.85
N GLY A 331 -9.23 -6.05 -6.79
CA GLY A 331 -8.69 -7.13 -7.62
C GLY A 331 -8.04 -8.23 -6.78
N ALA A 332 -7.09 -7.87 -5.92
CA ALA A 332 -6.44 -8.81 -5.01
C ALA A 332 -7.43 -9.44 -4.03
N ALA A 333 -8.31 -8.63 -3.42
CA ALA A 333 -9.27 -9.10 -2.43
C ALA A 333 -10.24 -10.14 -3.02
N ARG A 334 -10.85 -9.84 -4.17
CA ARG A 334 -11.74 -10.78 -4.85
C ARG A 334 -10.99 -12.04 -5.26
N LYS A 335 -9.76 -11.91 -5.77
CA LYS A 335 -8.97 -13.07 -6.19
C LYS A 335 -8.65 -14.01 -5.04
N ILE A 336 -8.39 -13.46 -3.84
CA ILE A 336 -8.20 -14.26 -2.64
C ILE A 336 -9.49 -15.01 -2.27
N LEU A 337 -10.64 -14.33 -2.30
CA LEU A 337 -11.93 -14.92 -1.95
C LEU A 337 -12.42 -15.98 -2.96
N GLU A 338 -12.02 -15.91 -4.23
CA GLU A 338 -12.30 -16.96 -5.24
C GLU A 338 -11.62 -18.29 -4.93
N ASN A 339 -10.51 -18.26 -4.18
CA ASN A 339 -9.67 -19.42 -3.90
C ASN A 339 -10.00 -20.10 -2.54
N ILE A 340 -11.12 -19.71 -1.90
CA ILE A 340 -11.63 -20.26 -0.64
C ILE A 340 -12.69 -21.32 -0.92
#